data_AF-A0A562Q1G9-F1
#
_entry.id   AF-A0A562Q1G9-F1
#
_cell.length_a   1.000
_cell.length_b   1.000
_cell.length_c   1.000
_cell.angle_alpha   90.00
_cell.angle_beta   90.00
_cell.angle_gamma   90.00
#
_symmetry.space_group_name_H-M   'P 1'
#
loop_
_entity.id
_entity.type
_entity.pdbx_description
1 polymer ?
#
loop_
_entity_poly.entity_id
_entity_poly.type
_entity_poly.pdbx_seq_one_letter_code
_entity_poly.pdbx_strand_id
1 'polypeptide(L)' 'MDISKNVESFKEAQQRSIQAVDKLVSLSEEASGTVLLLGHGIMNRLIAKQLKRRGWEQNVKQGSDYWSYAIFEKQNYV' A
#
# COMPACT_ATOMS: atom_id res chain seq x y z
N MET A 1 -30.95 2.06 -1.46
CA MET A 1 -29.61 1.94 -0.85
C MET A 1 -28.99 3.32 -0.96
N ASP A 2 -29.11 4.12 0.10
CA ASP A 2 -28.57 5.49 0.11
C ASP A 2 -27.05 5.42 0.24
N ILE A 3 -26.35 5.73 -0.84
CA ILE A 3 -24.91 5.96 -0.79
C ILE A 3 -24.72 7.40 -0.29
N SER A 4 -23.96 7.58 0.79
CA SER A 4 -23.63 8.91 1.34
C SER A 4 -23.18 9.86 0.24
N LYS A 5 -23.72 11.08 0.21
CA LYS A 5 -23.48 12.06 -0.87
C LYS A 5 -22.04 12.56 -0.96
N ASN A 6 -21.21 12.29 0.05
CA ASN A 6 -19.81 12.72 0.15
C ASN A 6 -18.84 11.53 0.26
N VAL A 7 -19.09 10.47 -0.50
CA VAL A 7 -18.13 9.37 -0.63
C VAL A 7 -16.99 9.74 -1.55
N GLU A 8 -15.78 9.41 -1.14
CA GLU A 8 -14.58 9.56 -1.95
C GLU A 8 -14.73 8.77 -3.27
N SER A 9 -14.35 9.39 -4.39
CA SER A 9 -14.30 8.72 -5.68
C SER A 9 -13.11 7.75 -5.74
N PHE A 10 -13.22 6.76 -6.64
CA PHE A 10 -12.10 5.84 -6.89
C PHE A 10 -10.81 6.57 -7.32
N LYS A 11 -10.94 7.67 -8.07
CA LYS A 11 -9.80 8.47 -8.53
C LYS A 11 -9.08 9.13 -7.37
N GLU A 12 -9.82 9.69 -6.42
CA GLU A 12 -9.25 10.30 -5.21
C GLU A 12 -8.57 9.23 -4.34
N ALA A 13 -9.21 8.08 -4.13
CA ALA A 13 -8.62 6.97 -3.40
C ALA A 13 -7.34 6.46 -4.06
N GLN A 14 -7.30 6.42 -5.40
CA GLN A 14 -6.10 6.07 -6.15
C GLN A 14 -4.99 7.11 -5.97
N GLN A 15 -5.28 8.41 -6.07
CA GLN A 15 -4.29 9.47 -5.83
C GLN A 15 -3.73 9.40 -4.42
N ARG A 16 -4.59 9.18 -3.43
CA ARG A 16 -4.18 8.98 -2.05
C ARG A 16 -3.28 7.75 -1.87
N SER A 17 -3.56 6.66 -2.58
CA SER A 17 -2.69 5.46 -2.56
C SER A 17 -1.31 5.73 -3.18
N ILE A 18 -1.22 6.60 -4.19
CA ILE A 18 0.06 7.00 -4.81
C ILE A 18 0.90 7.77 -3.79
N GLN A 19 0.32 8.79 -3.16
CA GLN A 19 0.96 9.59 -2.13
C GLN A 19 1.41 8.74 -0.93
N ALA A 20 0.59 7.79 -0.51
CA ALA A 20 0.94 6.87 0.57
C ALA A 20 2.17 6.03 0.21
N VAL A 21 2.26 5.50 -1.01
CA VAL A 21 3.45 4.75 -1.44
C VAL A 21 4.69 5.64 -1.52
N ASP A 22 4.59 6.86 -2.03
CA ASP A 22 5.74 7.77 -2.09
C ASP A 22 6.33 8.01 -0.69
N LYS A 23 5.46 8.23 0.31
CA LYS A 23 5.88 8.37 1.70
C LYS A 23 6.50 7.10 2.27
N LEU A 24 5.93 5.92 1.99
CA LEU A 24 6.47 4.65 2.46
C LEU A 24 7.85 4.37 1.89
N VAL A 25 8.06 4.67 0.60
CA VAL A 25 9.35 4.50 -0.07
C VAL A 25 10.40 5.43 0.53
N SER A 26 10.10 6.73 0.68
CA SER A 26 11.05 7.68 1.29
C SER A 26 11.40 7.27 2.73
N LEU A 27 10.41 6.87 3.53
CA LEU A 27 10.66 6.36 4.88
C LEU A 27 11.54 5.10 4.88
N SER A 28 11.36 4.19 3.93
CA SER A 28 12.17 2.98 3.83
C SER A 28 13.63 3.26 3.44
N GLU A 29 13.86 4.31 2.63
CA GLU A 29 15.18 4.73 2.18
C GLU A 29 15.92 5.54 3.26
N GLU A 30 15.19 6.37 4.02
CA GLU A 30 15.75 7.22 5.08
C GLU A 30 16.02 6.44 6.39
N ALA A 31 15.11 5.55 6.80
CA ALA A 31 15.11 5.01 8.16
C ALA A 31 16.05 3.82 8.38
N SER A 32 16.77 3.33 7.36
CA SER A 32 17.61 2.10 7.43
C SER A 32 16.88 0.90 8.09
N GLY A 33 15.56 0.84 7.99
CA GLY A 33 14.72 -0.05 8.80
C GLY A 33 13.39 -0.40 8.14
N THR A 34 12.67 -1.33 8.75
CA THR A 34 11.37 -1.82 8.23
C THR A 34 10.27 -0.81 8.51
N VAL A 35 9.47 -0.50 7.48
CA VAL A 35 8.29 0.38 7.59
C VAL A 35 7.02 -0.47 7.69
N LEU A 36 6.21 -0.24 8.73
CA LEU A 36 4.91 -0.90 8.91
C LEU A 36 3.75 0.05 8.59
N LEU A 37 2.86 -0.39 7.70
CA LEU A 37 1.57 0.25 7.47
C LEU A 37 0.44 -0.65 8.00
N LEU A 38 -0.40 -0.07 8.86
CA LEU A 38 -1.64 -0.70 9.34
C LEU A 38 -2.84 0.13 8.87
N GLY A 39 -3.87 -0.54 8.37
CA GLY A 39 -5.03 0.12 7.77
C GLY A 39 -6.03 -0.87 7.19
N HIS A 40 -7.03 -0.35 6.48
CA HIS A 40 -8.12 -1.15 5.93
C HIS A 40 -7.79 -1.80 4.59
N GLY A 41 -8.43 -2.94 4.33
CA GLY A 41 -8.11 -3.80 3.19
C GLY A 41 -8.20 -3.12 1.82
N ILE A 42 -9.19 -2.26 1.56
CA ILE A 42 -9.32 -1.59 0.25
C ILE A 42 -8.12 -0.68 -0.01
N MET A 43 -7.78 0.19 0.94
CA MET A 43 -6.66 1.11 0.77
C MET A 43 -5.32 0.36 0.73
N ASN A 44 -5.14 -0.66 1.59
CA ASN A 44 -3.93 -1.48 1.57
C ASN A 44 -3.74 -2.21 0.22
N ARG A 45 -4.83 -2.66 -0.42
CA ARG A 45 -4.78 -3.26 -1.76
C ARG A 45 -4.40 -2.25 -2.84
N LEU A 46 -4.90 -1.01 -2.74
CA LEU A 46 -4.50 0.07 -3.66
C LEU A 46 -3.02 0.40 -3.49
N ILE A 47 -2.55 0.56 -2.25
CA ILE A 47 -1.14 0.79 -1.92
C ILE A 47 -0.25 -0.36 -2.42
N ALA A 48 -0.63 -1.61 -2.17
CA ALA A 48 0.08 -2.79 -2.68
C ALA A 48 0.19 -2.78 -4.20
N LYS A 49 -0.86 -2.38 -4.93
CA LYS A 49 -0.81 -2.24 -6.39
C LYS A 49 0.19 -1.15 -6.81
N GLN A 50 0.23 -0.03 -6.10
CA GLN A 50 1.16 1.07 -6.38
C GLN A 50 2.61 0.72 -6.02
N LEU A 51 2.86 -0.11 -4.99
CA LEU A 51 4.17 -0.66 -4.66
C LEU A 51 4.69 -1.55 -5.79
N LYS A 52 3.87 -2.51 -6.25
CA LYS A 52 4.22 -3.40 -7.38
C LYS A 52 4.58 -2.61 -8.64
N ARG A 53 3.83 -1.54 -8.94
CA ARG A 53 4.13 -0.66 -10.08
C ARG A 53 5.47 0.07 -9.97
N ARG A 54 5.98 0.27 -8.75
CA ARG A 54 7.30 0.85 -8.46
C ARG A 54 8.39 -0.22 -8.32
N GLY A 55 8.14 -1.46 -8.75
CA GLY A 55 9.12 -2.54 -8.74
C GLY A 55 9.32 -3.23 -7.39
N TRP A 56 8.44 -3.01 -6.42
CA TRP A 56 8.47 -3.76 -5.16
C TRP A 56 7.88 -5.14 -5.35
N GLU A 57 8.59 -6.15 -4.88
CA GLU A 57 8.16 -7.54 -4.93
C GLU A 57 7.43 -7.93 -3.66
N GLN A 58 6.43 -8.79 -3.81
CA GLN A 58 5.65 -9.26 -2.67
C GLN A 58 6.18 -10.62 -2.22
N ASN A 59 6.91 -10.63 -1.12
CA ASN A 59 7.56 -11.85 -0.61
C ASN A 59 6.62 -12.72 0.21
N VAL A 60 5.68 -12.10 0.94
CA VAL A 60 4.72 -12.82 1.78
C VAL A 60 3.31 -12.31 1.52
N LYS A 61 2.34 -13.23 1.51
CA LYS A 61 0.91 -12.93 1.58
C LYS A 61 0.24 -13.90 2.55
N GLN A 62 -0.25 -13.41 3.68
CA GLN A 62 -1.12 -14.20 4.55
C GLN A 62 -2.58 -13.81 4.39
N GLY A 63 -3.35 -14.67 3.72
CA GLY A 63 -4.81 -14.70 3.75
C GLY A 63 -5.55 -13.55 3.05
N SER A 64 -6.88 -13.57 3.20
CA SER A 64 -7.81 -12.50 2.80
C SER A 64 -8.82 -12.14 3.91
N ASP A 65 -8.57 -12.63 5.13
CA ASP A 65 -9.43 -12.47 6.28
C ASP A 65 -9.30 -11.07 6.91
N TYR A 66 -10.08 -10.83 7.98
CA TYR A 66 -10.11 -9.56 8.72
C TYR A 66 -8.72 -9.10 9.19
N TRP A 67 -7.81 -10.04 9.45
CA TRP A 67 -6.41 -9.80 9.75
C TRP A 67 -5.53 -10.52 8.72
N SER A 68 -4.88 -9.73 7.88
CA SER A 68 -3.95 -10.21 6.85
C SER A 68 -2.80 -9.23 6.74
N TYR A 69 -1.64 -9.73 6.31
CA TYR A 69 -0.48 -8.91 6.03
C TYR A 69 0.23 -9.37 4.76
N ALA A 70 1.00 -8.45 4.21
CA ALA A 70 1.90 -8.71 3.10
C ALA A 70 3.22 -7.99 3.35
N ILE A 71 4.31 -8.63 2.98
CA ILE A 71 5.65 -8.05 3.06
C ILE A 71 6.09 -7.71 1.64
N PHE A 72 6.58 -6.49 1.47
CA PHE A 72 7.10 -6.00 0.21
C PHE A 72 8.56 -5.62 0.38
N GLU A 73 9.40 -6.04 -0.55
CA GLU A 73 10.83 -5.74 -0.58
C GLU A 73 11.21 -5.16 -1.93
N LYS A 74 12.14 -4.20 -1.91
CA LYS A 74 12.72 -3.61 -3.12
C LYS A 74 13.90 -4.50 -3.52
N GLN A 75 13.84 -5.12 -4.70
CA GLN A 75 15.02 -5.79 -5.23
C GLN A 75 16.10 -4.75 -5.49
N ASN A 76 17.21 -4.84 -4.76
CA ASN A 76 18.44 -4.15 -5.12
C ASN A 76 19.12 -5.02 -6.19
N TYR A 77 19.10 -4.56 -7.44
CA TYR A 77 19.98 -5.13 -8.45
C TYR A 77 21.43 -4.81 -8.03
N VAL A 78 22.20 -5.86 -7.77
CA VAL A 78 23.67 -5.81 -7.59
C VAL A 78 24.32 -5.64 -8.96
#